data_AF-A0A914NGU7-F1
#
_entry.id   AF-A0A914NGU7-F1
#
_cell.length_a   1.000
_cell.length_b   1.000
_cell.length_c   1.000
_cell.angle_alpha   90.00
_cell.angle_beta   90.00
_cell.angle_gamma   90.00
#
_symmetry.space_group_name_H-M   'P 1'
#
loop_
_entity.id
_entity.type
_entity.pdbx_description
1 polymer ?
#
loop_
_entity_poly.entity_id
_entity_poly.type
_entity_poly.pdbx_seq_one_letter_code
_entity_poly.pdbx_strand_id
1 'polypeptide(L)'
;MQRKADFRLMHWLNSQEDTYQLVIYECDYTATNWTRRCLSQADAIIVVACGDQKPPEKHFIDEHLKMNQDGIRSRKELVLLWRGADAVPKGTYEWLKGSWFSAHHHIHAPDRMFSWESKVEKNENEILNFYEHHVFPFTIDVHSDFARLGRLLSSNAVGLVLGGGGARGAAHVGLIKALHENGIPVDIVGGTSIGSLISGILATNPNNMENLEEKASKWFLGMSSFWNLLLDITWAFSARLTGYNFNKLLKNVFEFKSIEDLWLPYFCVTTDISNSEMRVHRNGQLWRYVRASMTLAVYLPPICDDEDGHYLLDGGYVNNLPADVMRTMGARTVIAIDVSSADEKDFHNYGDYLNGFYAQFHSFVELAKRCYEDFDCTRDPELVKKAPYCTYLRPPIDRFKTLDFPKFNIIQNAGYQYGCETLPELITKNNHLKTLINHGKFSVMRYSPNTFRKGSFTDLAAQISRIPSQHCKSLDDFSKYFEDEDNDDEEYFEHEEDDSDRGLSNEFILPDEDAILINASINARIITNNEEDFQ
;
A
#
# COMPACT_ATOMS: atom_id res chain seq x y z
N MET A 1 -22.48 -36.98 9.91
CA MET A 1 -22.00 -36.25 11.10
C MET A 1 -21.14 -35.05 10.75
N GLN A 2 -20.22 -35.19 9.79
CA GLN A 2 -19.35 -34.10 9.29
C GLN A 2 -20.11 -32.82 8.89
N ARG A 3 -21.19 -32.92 8.11
CA ARG A 3 -22.05 -31.77 7.75
C ARG A 3 -22.65 -31.02 8.96
N LYS A 4 -22.93 -31.69 10.08
CA LYS A 4 -23.44 -31.04 11.31
C LYS A 4 -22.34 -30.28 12.05
N ALA A 5 -21.12 -30.83 12.08
CA ALA A 5 -19.95 -30.15 12.65
C ALA A 5 -19.57 -28.93 11.78
N ASP A 6 -19.62 -29.07 10.46
CA ASP A 6 -19.35 -27.97 9.52
C ASP A 6 -20.34 -26.81 9.67
N PHE A 7 -21.62 -27.12 9.91
CA PHE A 7 -22.67 -26.11 10.13
C PHE A 7 -22.49 -25.37 11.46
N ARG A 8 -22.12 -26.08 12.54
CA ARG A 8 -21.83 -25.45 13.84
C ARG A 8 -20.61 -24.54 13.76
N LEU A 9 -19.55 -24.99 13.09
CA LEU A 9 -18.37 -24.17 12.86
C LEU A 9 -18.70 -22.92 12.05
N MET A 10 -19.50 -23.06 10.97
CA MET A 10 -19.93 -21.91 10.16
C MET A 10 -20.73 -20.90 11.00
N HIS A 11 -21.71 -21.36 11.78
CA HIS A 11 -22.51 -20.45 12.61
C HIS A 11 -21.65 -19.72 13.66
N TRP A 12 -20.69 -20.43 14.26
CA TRP A 12 -19.76 -19.83 15.20
C TRP A 12 -18.85 -18.79 14.54
N LEU A 13 -18.30 -19.08 13.36
CA LEU A 13 -17.48 -18.14 12.59
C LEU A 13 -18.26 -16.87 12.25
N ASN A 14 -19.49 -17.00 11.76
CA ASN A 14 -20.35 -15.85 11.46
C ASN A 14 -20.62 -15.02 12.72
N SER A 15 -20.83 -15.66 13.87
CA SER A 15 -20.99 -14.95 15.14
C SER A 15 -19.72 -14.19 15.54
N GLN A 16 -18.52 -14.68 15.23
CA GLN A 16 -17.28 -13.93 15.45
C GLN A 16 -17.17 -12.74 14.50
N GLU A 17 -17.53 -12.91 13.22
CA GLU A 17 -17.57 -11.82 12.24
C GLU A 17 -18.59 -10.73 12.60
N ASP A 18 -19.72 -11.10 13.21
CA ASP A 18 -20.71 -10.14 13.72
C ASP A 18 -20.23 -9.39 14.98
N THR A 19 -19.33 -10.00 15.75
CA THR A 19 -18.84 -9.46 17.04
C THR A 19 -17.61 -8.58 16.87
N TYR A 20 -16.67 -8.99 16.02
CA TYR A 20 -15.36 -8.37 15.87
C TYR A 20 -15.26 -7.61 14.56
N GLN A 21 -14.66 -6.41 14.60
CA GLN A 21 -14.45 -5.60 13.39
C GLN A 21 -13.43 -6.22 12.43
N LEU A 22 -12.45 -6.94 12.96
CA LEU A 22 -11.42 -7.62 12.18
C LEU A 22 -11.27 -9.08 12.61
N VAL A 23 -11.47 -10.00 11.67
CA VAL A 23 -11.23 -11.43 11.85
C VAL A 23 -10.10 -11.86 10.92
N ILE A 24 -9.04 -12.45 11.47
CA ILE A 24 -7.90 -12.96 10.71
C ILE A 24 -7.97 -14.48 10.67
N TYR A 25 -8.05 -15.04 9.47
CA TYR A 25 -7.95 -16.49 9.26
C TYR A 25 -6.53 -16.90 8.92
N GLU A 26 -5.93 -17.78 9.72
CA GLU A 26 -4.65 -18.40 9.40
C GLU A 26 -4.86 -19.68 8.59
N CYS A 27 -4.35 -19.71 7.36
CA CYS A 27 -4.46 -20.87 6.47
C CYS A 27 -3.36 -21.89 6.75
N ASP A 28 -3.64 -23.16 6.46
CA ASP A 28 -2.61 -24.19 6.46
C ASP A 28 -1.69 -24.05 5.24
N TYR A 29 -0.47 -24.60 5.32
CA TYR A 29 0.47 -24.68 4.19
C TYR A 29 -0.04 -25.60 3.06
N THR A 30 -1.13 -26.34 3.27
CA THR A 30 -1.70 -27.30 2.31
C THR A 30 -3.19 -27.06 2.05
N ALA A 31 -3.72 -27.79 1.07
CA ALA A 31 -5.07 -27.71 0.54
C ALA A 31 -6.17 -28.29 1.45
N THR A 32 -6.18 -27.94 2.72
CA THR A 32 -7.17 -28.46 3.67
C THR A 32 -8.55 -27.85 3.42
N ASN A 33 -9.60 -28.51 3.94
CA ASN A 33 -10.95 -27.95 3.92
C ASN A 33 -11.03 -26.62 4.70
N TRP A 34 -10.15 -26.42 5.69
CA TRP A 34 -9.99 -25.16 6.40
C TRP A 34 -9.44 -24.07 5.48
N THR A 35 -8.31 -24.31 4.80
CA THR A 35 -7.74 -23.35 3.84
C THR A 35 -8.76 -22.96 2.76
N ARG A 36 -9.49 -23.93 2.19
CA ARG A 36 -10.55 -23.62 1.20
C ARG A 36 -11.65 -22.73 1.77
N ARG A 37 -12.03 -22.95 3.03
CA ARG A 37 -13.03 -22.13 3.72
C ARG A 37 -12.53 -20.70 3.92
N CYS A 38 -11.33 -20.54 4.48
CA CYS A 38 -10.70 -19.23 4.68
C CYS A 38 -10.65 -18.43 3.37
N LEU A 39 -10.23 -19.07 2.27
CA LEU A 39 -10.16 -18.42 0.97
C LEU A 39 -11.52 -18.05 0.37
N SER A 40 -12.59 -18.80 0.70
CA SER A 40 -13.95 -18.52 0.24
C SER A 40 -14.67 -17.43 1.03
N GLN A 41 -14.34 -17.27 2.31
CA GLN A 41 -15.00 -16.35 3.24
C GLN A 41 -14.27 -15.01 3.36
N ALA A 42 -12.97 -14.96 3.04
CA ALA A 42 -12.17 -13.76 3.21
C ALA A 42 -12.51 -12.64 2.20
N ASP A 43 -12.69 -11.42 2.70
CA ASP A 43 -12.76 -10.19 1.90
C ASP A 43 -11.39 -9.85 1.26
N ALA A 44 -10.32 -10.12 2.00
CA ALA A 44 -8.94 -9.89 1.60
C ALA A 44 -8.06 -11.10 1.90
N ILE A 45 -7.25 -11.50 0.93
CA ILE A 45 -6.32 -12.62 1.02
C ILE A 45 -4.90 -12.05 1.01
N ILE A 46 -4.17 -12.30 2.10
CA ILE A 46 -2.79 -11.85 2.27
C ILE A 46 -1.89 -13.07 2.09
N VAL A 47 -1.04 -13.04 1.06
CA VAL A 47 -0.01 -14.05 0.84
C VAL A 47 1.30 -13.50 1.38
N VAL A 48 1.85 -14.15 2.40
CA VAL A 48 3.12 -13.75 3.03
C VAL A 48 4.23 -14.67 2.55
N ALA A 49 5.32 -14.10 2.04
CA ALA A 49 6.50 -14.84 1.62
C ALA A 49 7.79 -14.12 1.98
N CYS A 50 8.91 -14.85 2.05
CA CYS A 50 10.23 -14.24 2.18
C CYS A 50 10.68 -13.73 0.80
N GLY A 51 11.01 -12.44 0.70
CA GLY A 51 11.42 -11.79 -0.56
C GLY A 51 12.74 -12.32 -1.13
N ASP A 52 13.62 -12.84 -0.26
CA ASP A 52 14.89 -13.46 -0.67
C ASP A 52 14.70 -14.81 -1.38
N GLN A 53 13.51 -15.40 -1.32
CA GLN A 53 13.18 -16.66 -1.95
C GLN A 53 12.51 -16.41 -3.30
N LYS A 54 12.66 -17.38 -4.22
CA LYS A 54 11.94 -17.37 -5.49
C LYS A 54 10.50 -17.82 -5.29
N PRO A 55 9.55 -17.33 -6.11
CA PRO A 55 8.20 -17.88 -6.11
C PRO A 55 8.29 -19.38 -6.37
N PRO A 56 7.61 -20.20 -5.58
CA PRO A 56 7.76 -21.64 -5.70
C PRO A 56 7.03 -22.10 -6.99
N GLU A 57 7.58 -23.08 -7.71
CA GLU A 57 7.09 -23.47 -9.05
C GLU A 57 5.63 -23.98 -8.98
N LYS A 58 4.69 -23.21 -9.54
CA LYS A 58 3.26 -23.55 -9.78
C LYS A 58 2.62 -24.35 -8.65
N HIS A 59 2.39 -23.70 -7.52
CA HIS A 59 1.74 -24.30 -6.36
C HIS A 59 0.21 -24.25 -6.44
N PHE A 60 -0.43 -25.21 -5.75
CA PHE A 60 -1.84 -25.31 -5.34
C PHE A 60 -2.60 -23.97 -5.16
N ILE A 61 -1.92 -22.95 -4.65
CA ILE A 61 -2.39 -21.57 -4.48
C ILE A 61 -2.91 -20.98 -5.82
N ASP A 62 -2.24 -21.25 -6.94
CA ASP A 62 -2.67 -20.81 -8.27
C ASP A 62 -3.97 -21.48 -8.75
N GLU A 63 -4.23 -22.73 -8.36
CA GLU A 63 -5.47 -23.42 -8.73
C GLU A 63 -6.66 -22.79 -8.00
N HIS A 64 -6.53 -22.59 -6.69
CA HIS A 64 -7.59 -22.04 -5.85
C HIS A 64 -7.80 -20.54 -6.02
N LEU A 65 -6.76 -19.78 -6.35
CA LEU A 65 -6.88 -18.33 -6.56
C LEU A 65 -7.28 -17.97 -8.00
N LYS A 66 -7.18 -18.93 -8.93
CA LYS A 66 -7.85 -18.91 -10.24
C LYS A 66 -9.33 -19.30 -10.16
N MET A 67 -9.72 -20.20 -9.25
CA MET A 67 -11.09 -20.75 -9.16
C MET A 67 -12.18 -19.72 -8.82
N ASN A 68 -11.84 -18.52 -8.33
CA ASN A 68 -12.82 -17.46 -8.08
C ASN A 68 -13.26 -16.70 -9.36
N GLN A 69 -13.40 -17.38 -10.50
CA GLN A 69 -14.04 -16.81 -11.70
C GLN A 69 -15.56 -16.62 -11.52
N ASP A 70 -16.18 -17.29 -10.54
CA ASP A 70 -17.64 -17.34 -10.36
C ASP A 70 -18.22 -16.39 -9.28
N GLY A 71 -17.59 -15.25 -9.02
CA GLY A 71 -18.37 -14.07 -8.60
C GLY A 71 -18.01 -13.33 -7.30
N ILE A 72 -16.99 -13.72 -6.55
CA ILE A 72 -16.49 -12.91 -5.40
C ILE A 72 -15.00 -12.61 -5.60
N ARG A 73 -14.70 -11.38 -6.02
CA ARG A 73 -13.33 -10.91 -6.28
C ARG A 73 -12.72 -10.40 -4.98
N SER A 74 -12.30 -11.33 -4.11
CA SER A 74 -11.52 -10.98 -2.91
C SER A 74 -10.23 -10.25 -3.30
N ARG A 75 -9.86 -9.25 -2.51
CA ARG A 75 -8.65 -8.44 -2.74
C ARG A 75 -7.43 -9.27 -2.39
N LYS A 76 -6.53 -9.50 -3.35
CA LYS A 76 -5.35 -10.37 -3.16
C LYS A 76 -4.09 -9.52 -3.04
N GLU A 77 -3.45 -9.58 -1.88
CA GLU A 77 -2.26 -8.78 -1.53
C GLU A 77 -1.05 -9.68 -1.31
N LEU A 78 0.08 -9.35 -1.93
CA LEU A 78 1.36 -10.03 -1.72
C LEU A 78 2.20 -9.25 -0.70
N VAL A 79 2.64 -9.91 0.37
CA VAL A 79 3.53 -9.33 1.37
C VAL A 79 4.87 -10.05 1.33
N LEU A 80 5.92 -9.32 0.95
CA LEU A 80 7.29 -9.83 0.87
C LEU A 80 8.10 -9.32 2.05
N LEU A 81 8.54 -10.26 2.89
CA LEU A 81 9.36 -10.04 4.07
C LEU A 81 10.83 -10.06 3.70
N TRP A 82 11.57 -9.01 4.08
CA TRP A 82 12.99 -8.87 3.84
C TRP A 82 13.78 -8.92 5.14
N ARG A 83 14.83 -9.75 5.19
CA ARG A 83 15.62 -9.95 6.42
C ARG A 83 16.78 -8.97 6.51
N GLY A 84 16.97 -8.37 7.69
CA GLY A 84 18.15 -7.57 8.02
C GLY A 84 18.09 -6.12 7.54
N ALA A 85 18.70 -5.20 8.30
CA ALA A 85 18.63 -3.74 8.12
C ALA A 85 18.95 -3.25 6.69
N ASP A 86 19.88 -3.92 6.00
CA ASP A 86 20.40 -3.52 4.69
C ASP A 86 19.71 -4.23 3.51
N ALA A 87 18.59 -4.91 3.75
CA ALA A 87 17.87 -5.57 2.68
C ALA A 87 17.41 -4.57 1.60
N VAL A 88 17.41 -5.01 0.35
CA VAL A 88 16.91 -4.21 -0.77
C VAL A 88 15.98 -5.10 -1.58
N PRO A 89 14.71 -4.71 -1.78
CA PRO A 89 13.79 -5.52 -2.55
C PRO A 89 14.28 -5.71 -3.98
N LYS A 90 14.25 -6.95 -4.46
CA LYS A 90 14.71 -7.36 -5.79
C LYS A 90 13.95 -8.60 -6.27
N GLY A 91 13.72 -8.70 -7.58
CA GLY A 91 13.15 -9.91 -8.18
C GLY A 91 11.65 -10.04 -7.97
N THR A 92 10.98 -8.96 -7.55
CA THR A 92 9.52 -8.93 -7.32
C THR A 92 8.74 -9.20 -8.61
N TYR A 93 9.32 -8.88 -9.76
CA TYR A 93 8.75 -9.22 -11.06
C TYR A 93 8.44 -10.71 -11.21
N GLU A 94 9.31 -11.62 -10.71
CA GLU A 94 9.06 -13.06 -10.80
C GLU A 94 7.80 -13.47 -10.02
N TRP A 95 7.54 -12.82 -8.88
CA TRP A 95 6.35 -13.05 -8.06
C TRP A 95 5.07 -12.50 -8.70
N LEU A 96 5.17 -11.38 -9.40
CA LEU A 96 4.02 -10.71 -10.02
C LEU A 96 3.67 -11.28 -11.39
N LYS A 97 4.65 -11.86 -12.10
CA LYS A 97 4.48 -12.34 -13.48
C LYS A 97 3.42 -13.45 -13.57
N GLY A 98 2.34 -13.17 -14.30
CA GLY A 98 1.24 -14.12 -14.48
C GLY A 98 0.45 -14.43 -13.21
N SER A 99 0.64 -13.61 -12.16
CA SER A 99 -0.07 -13.71 -10.89
C SER A 99 -1.43 -13.02 -10.94
N TRP A 100 -2.20 -13.20 -9.86
CA TRP A 100 -3.54 -12.65 -9.65
C TRP A 100 -3.56 -11.63 -8.50
N PHE A 101 -2.38 -11.17 -8.07
CA PHE A 101 -2.23 -10.16 -7.03
C PHE A 101 -2.70 -8.79 -7.54
N SER A 102 -3.47 -8.09 -6.71
CA SER A 102 -3.95 -6.74 -7.00
C SER A 102 -2.95 -5.68 -6.57
N ALA A 103 -2.15 -5.96 -5.52
CA ALA A 103 -1.04 -5.15 -5.08
C ALA A 103 0.00 -6.01 -4.33
N HIS A 104 1.15 -5.39 -4.07
CA HIS A 104 2.27 -5.98 -3.34
C HIS A 104 2.86 -4.98 -2.35
N HIS A 105 3.44 -5.50 -1.28
CA HIS A 105 3.99 -4.74 -0.17
C HIS A 105 5.31 -5.36 0.28
N HIS A 106 6.34 -4.54 0.37
CA HIS A 106 7.60 -4.94 0.97
C HIS A 106 7.64 -4.53 2.44
N ILE A 107 8.13 -5.41 3.28
CA ILE A 107 8.24 -5.19 4.72
C ILE A 107 9.62 -5.59 5.20
N HIS A 108 10.26 -4.66 5.88
CA HIS A 108 11.45 -4.90 6.67
C HIS A 108 11.08 -5.76 7.87
N ALA A 109 11.51 -7.02 7.85
CA ALA A 109 11.18 -7.97 8.88
C ALA A 109 12.31 -8.00 9.93
N PRO A 110 12.05 -7.58 11.17
CA PRO A 110 13.06 -7.59 12.23
C PRO A 110 13.46 -9.03 12.56
N ASP A 111 14.72 -9.25 12.94
CA ASP A 111 15.28 -10.58 13.21
C ASP A 111 14.48 -11.39 14.25
N ARG A 112 13.80 -10.69 15.18
CA ARG A 112 12.90 -11.32 16.15
C ARG A 112 11.81 -12.18 15.50
N MET A 113 11.33 -11.84 14.29
CA MET A 113 10.33 -12.63 13.56
C MET A 113 10.88 -13.98 13.07
N PHE A 114 12.20 -14.08 12.92
CA PHE A 114 12.88 -15.28 12.45
C PHE A 114 13.60 -16.02 13.57
N SER A 115 13.52 -15.53 14.81
CA SER A 115 14.11 -16.17 15.98
C SER A 115 13.47 -17.53 16.31
N TRP A 116 12.34 -17.83 15.67
CA TRP A 116 11.50 -18.99 15.96
C TRP A 116 11.72 -20.07 14.91
N GLU A 117 12.33 -21.18 15.31
CA GLU A 117 12.47 -22.34 14.43
C GLU A 117 11.12 -23.05 14.28
N SER A 118 10.71 -23.30 13.03
CA SER A 118 9.38 -23.86 12.67
C SER A 118 9.15 -25.30 13.14
N LYS A 119 10.17 -25.99 13.66
CA LYS A 119 10.12 -27.42 14.00
C LYS A 119 9.87 -27.71 15.49
N VAL A 120 9.80 -26.68 16.34
CA VAL A 120 9.58 -26.84 17.78
C VAL A 120 8.12 -26.52 18.08
N GLU A 121 7.34 -27.50 18.54
CA GLU A 121 6.02 -27.25 19.14
C GLU A 121 6.22 -26.37 20.37
N LYS A 122 5.62 -25.18 20.35
CA LYS A 122 5.76 -24.18 21.41
C LYS A 122 4.50 -24.14 22.23
N ASN A 123 4.69 -24.00 23.54
CA ASN A 123 3.57 -23.81 24.43
C ASN A 123 2.99 -22.40 24.25
N GLU A 124 1.68 -22.25 24.29
CA GLU A 124 1.00 -20.96 24.12
C GLU A 124 1.53 -19.89 25.10
N ASN A 125 1.85 -20.31 26.32
CA ASN A 125 2.45 -19.43 27.34
C ASN A 125 3.82 -18.88 26.93
N GLU A 126 4.63 -19.65 26.19
CA GLU A 126 5.93 -19.17 25.70
C GLU A 126 5.74 -18.13 24.60
N ILE A 127 4.73 -18.33 23.75
CA ILE A 127 4.35 -17.39 22.70
C ILE A 127 3.91 -16.08 23.34
N LEU A 128 2.95 -16.12 24.26
CA LEU A 128 2.43 -14.94 24.96
C LEU A 128 3.54 -14.20 25.71
N ASN A 129 4.36 -14.91 26.48
CA ASN A 129 5.50 -14.30 27.18
C ASN A 129 6.44 -13.59 26.20
N PHE A 130 6.73 -14.18 25.04
CA PHE A 130 7.58 -13.54 24.04
C PHE A 130 6.97 -12.24 23.51
N TYR A 131 5.68 -12.23 23.17
CA TYR A 131 5.01 -11.01 22.71
C TYR A 131 4.97 -9.93 23.79
N GLU A 132 4.69 -10.30 25.04
CA GLU A 132 4.69 -9.38 26.19
C GLU A 132 6.05 -8.75 26.47
N HIS A 133 7.15 -9.49 26.30
CA HIS A 133 8.50 -8.99 26.61
C HIS A 133 9.22 -8.37 25.41
N HIS A 134 8.89 -8.80 24.18
CA HIS A 134 9.66 -8.44 22.99
C HIS A 134 8.86 -7.68 21.92
N VAL A 135 7.53 -7.56 22.04
CA VAL A 135 6.68 -6.88 21.05
C VAL A 135 5.89 -5.74 21.64
N PHE A 136 5.06 -6.00 22.66
CA PHE A 136 4.17 -5.01 23.28
C PHE A 136 4.84 -3.88 24.08
N PRO A 137 6.08 -4.02 24.61
CA PRO A 137 6.71 -2.91 25.34
C PRO A 137 7.14 -1.73 24.46
N PHE A 138 7.19 -1.91 23.15
CA PHE A 138 7.66 -0.89 22.22
C PHE A 138 6.52 0.02 21.77
N THR A 139 6.81 1.33 21.68
CA THR A 139 5.86 2.28 21.09
C THR A 139 5.68 1.99 19.60
N ILE A 140 4.45 2.17 19.12
CA ILE A 140 4.14 1.96 17.71
C ILE A 140 4.80 3.07 16.91
N ASP A 141 5.81 2.73 16.13
CA ASP A 141 6.39 3.65 15.15
C ASP A 141 5.43 3.78 13.95
N VAL A 142 4.91 4.99 13.77
CA VAL A 142 4.02 5.35 12.65
C VAL A 142 4.68 5.17 11.29
N HIS A 143 6.02 5.26 11.22
CA HIS A 143 6.79 5.08 9.99
C HIS A 143 7.19 3.62 9.74
N SER A 144 6.87 2.69 10.65
CA SER A 144 7.18 1.27 10.45
C SER A 144 6.41 0.67 9.27
N ASP A 145 7.04 -0.28 8.58
CA ASP A 145 6.45 -0.98 7.44
C ASP A 145 5.18 -1.77 7.81
N PHE A 146 5.12 -2.30 9.03
CA PHE A 146 3.91 -2.95 9.55
C PHE A 146 2.79 -1.97 9.82
N ALA A 147 3.08 -0.77 10.35
CA ALA A 147 2.08 0.28 10.51
C ALA A 147 1.55 0.75 9.14
N ARG A 148 2.43 0.86 8.13
CA ARG A 148 2.03 1.11 6.73
C ARG A 148 1.10 0.01 6.21
N LEU A 149 1.47 -1.26 6.37
CA LEU A 149 0.63 -2.39 5.95
C LEU A 149 -0.75 -2.33 6.63
N GLY A 150 -0.79 -2.12 7.95
CA GLY A 150 -2.03 -1.98 8.70
C GLY A 150 -2.93 -0.85 8.16
N ARG A 151 -2.34 0.31 7.83
CA ARG A 151 -3.07 1.42 7.20
C ARG A 151 -3.57 1.09 5.79
N LEU A 152 -2.80 0.35 4.99
CA LEU A 152 -3.20 -0.08 3.64
C LEU A 152 -4.35 -1.10 3.66
N LEU A 153 -4.31 -2.05 4.59
CA LEU A 153 -5.34 -3.07 4.76
C LEU A 153 -6.63 -2.50 5.37
N SER A 154 -6.51 -1.59 6.35
CA SER A 154 -7.66 -0.90 6.96
C SER A 154 -8.21 0.27 6.14
N SER A 155 -7.72 0.49 4.92
CA SER A 155 -8.12 1.60 4.05
C SER A 155 -7.97 2.99 4.71
N ASN A 156 -6.93 3.15 5.53
CA ASN A 156 -6.54 4.39 6.20
C ASN A 156 -5.19 4.93 5.68
N ALA A 157 -4.77 4.48 4.51
CA ALA A 157 -3.50 4.88 3.91
C ALA A 157 -3.45 6.39 3.60
N VAL A 158 -2.28 6.99 3.84
CA VAL A 158 -1.95 8.36 3.47
C VAL A 158 -1.12 8.36 2.19
N GLY A 159 -1.66 8.94 1.13
CA GLY A 159 -1.00 9.06 -0.16
C GLY A 159 -0.34 10.42 -0.35
N LEU A 160 0.88 10.45 -0.88
CA LEU A 160 1.59 11.67 -1.27
C LEU A 160 1.71 11.77 -2.79
N VAL A 161 1.17 12.85 -3.36
CA VAL A 161 1.22 13.14 -4.79
C VAL A 161 2.05 14.38 -5.05
N LEU A 162 3.02 14.25 -5.95
CA LEU A 162 3.94 15.33 -6.31
C LEU A 162 3.69 15.78 -7.75
N GLY A 163 3.36 17.06 -7.93
CA GLY A 163 3.11 17.63 -9.26
C GLY A 163 4.37 17.96 -10.06
N GLY A 164 4.19 18.16 -11.37
CA GLY A 164 5.25 18.62 -12.26
C GLY A 164 5.52 20.13 -12.16
N GLY A 165 6.76 20.54 -12.48
CA GLY A 165 7.21 21.94 -12.43
C GLY A 165 8.72 22.17 -12.64
N GLY A 166 9.45 21.20 -13.20
CA GLY A 166 10.89 21.32 -13.45
C GLY A 166 11.71 21.67 -12.20
N ALA A 167 12.54 22.71 -12.27
CA ALA A 167 13.41 23.16 -11.17
C ALA A 167 12.65 23.51 -9.88
N ARG A 168 11.37 23.91 -9.98
CA ARG A 168 10.50 24.21 -8.83
C ARG A 168 10.23 22.97 -7.97
N GLY A 169 10.34 21.77 -8.54
CA GLY A 169 10.19 20.50 -7.84
C GLY A 169 11.20 20.27 -6.71
N ALA A 170 12.27 21.07 -6.60
CA ALA A 170 13.14 21.06 -5.42
C ALA A 170 12.36 21.37 -4.12
N ALA A 171 11.24 22.12 -4.20
CA ALA A 171 10.37 22.40 -3.06
C ALA A 171 9.72 21.13 -2.49
N HIS A 172 9.49 20.10 -3.33
CA HIS A 172 8.96 18.81 -2.89
C HIS A 172 9.86 18.18 -1.82
N VAL A 173 11.18 18.25 -2.00
CA VAL A 173 12.16 17.68 -1.06
C VAL A 173 12.03 18.34 0.32
N GLY A 174 11.93 19.67 0.35
CA GLY A 174 11.74 20.41 1.61
C GLY A 174 10.41 20.10 2.28
N LEU A 175 9.33 19.97 1.52
CA LEU A 175 8.02 19.59 2.05
C LEU A 175 7.99 18.17 2.59
N ILE A 176 8.62 17.20 1.91
CA ILE A 176 8.74 15.82 2.38
C ILE A 176 9.49 15.76 3.71
N LYS A 177 10.58 16.53 3.84
CA LYS A 177 11.29 16.67 5.11
C LYS A 177 10.38 17.20 6.22
N ALA A 178 9.63 18.26 5.95
CA ALA A 178 8.70 18.82 6.93
C ALA A 178 7.58 17.82 7.29
N LEU A 179 7.06 17.04 6.34
CA LEU A 179 6.08 15.97 6.59
C LEU A 179 6.65 14.90 7.54
N HIS A 180 7.87 14.45 7.28
CA HIS A 180 8.56 13.45 8.10
C HIS A 180 8.81 13.98 9.53
N GLU A 181 9.28 15.21 9.68
CA GLU A 181 9.52 15.84 10.99
C GLU A 181 8.24 16.05 11.81
N ASN A 182 7.10 16.23 11.14
CA ASN A 182 5.78 16.32 11.78
C ASN A 182 5.14 14.95 12.07
N GLY A 183 5.83 13.84 11.77
CA GLY A 183 5.35 12.48 12.03
C GLY A 183 4.18 12.06 11.13
N ILE A 184 4.01 12.69 9.97
CA ILE A 184 2.97 12.31 9.01
C ILE A 184 3.47 11.09 8.21
N PRO A 185 2.81 9.91 8.31
CA PRO A 185 3.21 8.75 7.54
C PRO A 185 2.88 8.93 6.06
N VAL A 186 3.72 8.37 5.19
CA VAL A 186 3.50 8.31 3.75
C VAL A 186 3.50 6.84 3.33
N ASP A 187 2.32 6.35 2.91
CA ASP A 187 2.08 4.94 2.65
C ASP A 187 2.13 4.60 1.15
N ILE A 188 1.75 5.55 0.30
CA ILE A 188 1.76 5.45 -1.16
C ILE A 188 2.31 6.74 -1.72
N VAL A 189 3.15 6.66 -2.75
CA VAL A 189 3.74 7.84 -3.40
C VAL A 189 3.53 7.82 -4.89
N GLY A 190 3.46 8.98 -5.52
CA GLY A 190 3.49 9.07 -6.97
C GLY A 190 3.53 10.49 -7.46
N GLY A 191 3.67 10.65 -8.77
CA GLY A 191 3.73 11.98 -9.34
C GLY A 191 3.93 12.03 -10.83
N THR A 192 4.11 13.26 -11.30
CA THR A 192 4.25 13.61 -12.71
C THR A 192 5.52 14.43 -12.91
N SER A 193 6.26 14.18 -13.99
CA SER A 193 7.48 14.92 -14.33
C SER A 193 8.49 14.94 -13.17
N ILE A 194 8.96 16.11 -12.74
CA ILE A 194 9.86 16.20 -11.57
C ILE A 194 9.27 15.58 -10.30
N GLY A 195 7.93 15.57 -10.16
CA GLY A 195 7.26 14.90 -9.07
C GLY A 195 7.44 13.38 -9.11
N SER A 196 7.47 12.75 -10.29
CA SER A 196 7.73 11.31 -10.44
C SER A 196 9.17 10.97 -10.06
N LEU A 197 10.14 11.85 -10.37
CA LEU A 197 11.52 11.71 -9.93
C LEU A 197 11.64 11.72 -8.41
N ILE A 198 11.13 12.77 -7.75
CA ILE A 198 11.27 12.92 -6.29
C ILE A 198 10.50 11.83 -5.54
N SER A 199 9.28 11.51 -5.96
CA SER A 199 8.50 10.42 -5.36
C SER A 199 9.16 9.06 -5.59
N GLY A 200 9.82 8.85 -6.74
CA GLY A 200 10.57 7.64 -7.01
C GLY A 200 11.78 7.50 -6.10
N ILE A 201 12.51 8.60 -5.85
CA ILE A 201 13.64 8.59 -4.91
C ILE A 201 13.13 8.27 -3.50
N LEU A 202 12.04 8.92 -3.06
CA LEU A 202 11.41 8.65 -1.77
C LEU A 202 10.97 7.18 -1.63
N ALA A 203 10.35 6.62 -2.67
CA ALA A 203 9.91 5.22 -2.70
C ALA A 203 11.09 4.22 -2.56
N THR A 204 12.29 4.60 -2.99
CA THR A 204 13.47 3.73 -2.85
C THR A 204 14.00 3.61 -1.44
N ASN A 205 13.76 4.59 -0.56
CA ASN A 205 14.26 4.65 0.82
C ASN A 205 13.39 5.62 1.66
N PRO A 206 12.19 5.18 2.11
CA PRO A 206 11.22 6.08 2.75
C PRO A 206 11.67 6.66 4.09
N ASN A 207 12.56 5.99 4.81
CA ASN A 207 13.00 6.38 6.16
C ASN A 207 14.30 7.21 6.15
N ASN A 208 14.96 7.39 5.00
CA ASN A 208 16.23 8.09 4.92
C ASN A 208 16.09 9.41 4.13
N MET A 209 15.75 10.48 4.86
CA MET A 209 15.58 11.82 4.28
C MET A 209 16.90 12.42 3.77
N GLU A 210 18.04 12.08 4.39
CA GLU A 210 19.36 12.54 3.92
C GLU A 210 19.67 11.97 2.53
N ASN A 211 19.35 10.68 2.31
CA ASN A 211 19.51 10.05 1.00
C ASN A 211 18.62 10.68 -0.08
N LEU A 212 17.39 11.06 0.29
CA LEU A 212 16.47 11.79 -0.59
C LEU A 212 17.09 13.14 -1.01
N GLU A 213 17.55 13.93 -0.05
CA GLU A 213 18.19 15.23 -0.29
C GLU A 213 19.45 15.09 -1.13
N GLU A 214 20.32 14.14 -0.81
CA GLU A 214 21.58 13.91 -1.52
C GLU A 214 21.35 13.50 -2.98
N LYS A 215 20.48 12.51 -3.23
CA LYS A 215 20.17 12.04 -4.58
C LYS A 215 19.47 13.11 -5.42
N ALA A 216 18.51 13.82 -4.83
CA ALA A 216 17.85 14.94 -5.49
C ALA A 216 18.86 16.04 -5.83
N SER A 217 19.64 16.51 -4.86
CA SER A 217 20.67 17.55 -5.06
C SER A 217 21.66 17.18 -6.17
N LYS A 218 22.19 15.94 -6.16
CA LYS A 218 23.07 15.43 -7.22
C LYS A 218 22.42 15.49 -8.60
N TRP A 219 21.15 15.12 -8.72
CA TRP A 219 20.44 15.17 -9.99
C TRP A 219 20.23 16.62 -10.48
N PHE A 220 19.79 17.53 -9.60
CA PHE A 220 19.57 18.94 -9.94
C PHE A 220 20.87 19.66 -10.34
N LEU A 221 21.96 19.43 -9.62
CA LEU A 221 23.28 19.95 -9.94
C LEU A 221 23.85 19.34 -11.23
N GLY A 222 23.63 18.03 -11.44
CA GLY A 222 23.98 17.34 -12.69
C GLY A 222 23.27 17.92 -13.90
N MET A 223 21.99 18.27 -13.76
CA MET A 223 21.20 18.94 -14.80
C MET A 223 21.64 20.38 -15.05
N SER A 224 22.18 21.06 -14.02
CA SER A 224 22.70 22.43 -14.11
C SER A 224 24.02 22.54 -14.89
N SER A 225 24.66 21.40 -15.19
CA SER A 225 25.96 21.38 -15.86
C SER A 225 25.84 21.72 -17.35
N PHE A 226 26.11 22.98 -17.69
CA PHE A 226 26.05 23.53 -19.05
C PHE A 226 26.81 22.68 -20.09
N TRP A 227 27.97 22.14 -19.73
CA TRP A 227 28.79 21.30 -20.63
C TRP A 227 28.13 19.97 -21.00
N ASN A 228 27.41 19.34 -20.07
CA ASN A 228 26.71 18.09 -20.33
C ASN A 228 25.48 18.33 -21.21
N LEU A 229 24.78 19.44 -21.01
CA LEU A 229 23.67 19.86 -21.86
C LEU A 229 24.16 20.14 -23.29
N LEU A 230 25.31 20.80 -23.43
CA LEU A 230 25.89 21.20 -24.72
C LEU A 230 26.38 20.00 -25.55
N LEU A 231 26.95 18.97 -24.90
CA LEU A 231 27.34 17.71 -25.55
C LEU A 231 26.13 16.84 -25.96
N ASP A 232 24.98 17.04 -25.32
CA ASP A 232 23.73 16.34 -25.63
C ASP A 232 22.92 17.02 -26.73
N ILE A 233 23.33 18.20 -27.21
CA ILE A 233 22.61 18.90 -28.28
C ILE A 233 22.62 18.05 -29.54
N THR A 234 21.43 17.74 -30.03
CA THR A 234 21.22 17.14 -31.34
C THR A 234 20.35 18.06 -32.18
N TRP A 235 20.64 18.12 -33.47
CA TRP A 235 19.83 18.88 -34.42
C TRP A 235 18.93 17.91 -35.19
N ALA A 236 17.95 17.33 -34.49
CA ALA A 236 16.93 16.49 -35.09
C ALA A 236 15.59 17.24 -35.16
N PHE A 237 14.79 16.99 -36.20
CA PHE A 237 13.47 17.62 -36.36
C PHE A 237 12.52 17.31 -35.19
N SER A 238 12.70 16.17 -34.51
CA SER A 238 11.85 15.69 -33.41
C SER A 238 12.35 16.06 -32.00
N ALA A 239 13.64 16.36 -31.80
CA ALA A 239 14.20 16.66 -30.49
C ALA A 239 15.50 17.48 -30.57
N ARG A 240 15.73 18.32 -29.56
CA ARG A 240 16.95 19.15 -29.42
C ARG A 240 18.05 18.53 -28.59
N LEU A 241 17.71 17.60 -27.72
CA LEU A 241 18.66 16.85 -26.92
C LEU A 241 18.56 15.38 -27.31
N THR A 242 19.70 14.71 -27.38
CA THR A 242 19.74 13.24 -27.52
C THR A 242 19.05 12.56 -26.32
N GLY A 243 19.07 13.23 -25.15
CA GLY A 243 18.59 12.71 -23.89
C GLY A 243 19.57 11.72 -23.23
N TYR A 244 20.78 11.56 -23.78
CA TYR A 244 21.76 10.60 -23.27
C TYR A 244 22.22 10.94 -21.85
N ASN A 245 22.62 12.19 -21.60
CA ASN A 245 23.00 12.65 -20.27
C ASN A 245 21.84 12.59 -19.29
N PHE A 246 20.62 12.96 -19.74
CA PHE A 246 19.42 12.85 -18.90
C PHE A 246 19.19 11.39 -18.45
N ASN A 247 19.28 10.45 -19.39
CA ASN A 247 19.15 9.02 -19.10
C ASN A 247 20.27 8.54 -18.17
N LYS A 248 21.50 9.01 -18.37
CA LYS A 248 22.65 8.68 -17.52
C LYS A 248 22.45 9.19 -16.08
N LEU A 249 21.97 10.41 -15.90
CA LEU A 249 21.68 10.96 -14.57
C LEU A 249 20.59 10.16 -13.85
N LEU A 250 19.51 9.79 -14.54
CA LEU A 250 18.46 8.96 -13.95
C LEU A 250 18.94 7.55 -13.63
N LYS A 251 19.72 6.92 -14.51
CA LYS A 251 20.38 5.63 -14.24
C LYS A 251 21.32 5.70 -13.06
N ASN A 252 22.01 6.82 -12.83
CA ASN A 252 22.87 6.98 -11.66
C ASN A 252 22.06 7.15 -10.35
N VAL A 253 20.87 7.75 -10.41
CA VAL A 253 20.01 7.97 -9.24
C VAL A 253 19.28 6.68 -8.82
N PHE A 254 18.74 5.96 -9.81
CA PHE A 254 17.89 4.79 -9.62
C PHE A 254 18.57 3.45 -9.87
N GLU A 255 19.78 3.46 -10.44
CA GLU A 255 20.53 2.26 -10.82
C GLU A 255 19.70 1.37 -11.76
N PHE A 256 19.60 0.08 -11.47
CA PHE A 256 18.82 -0.90 -12.21
C PHE A 256 17.53 -1.31 -11.48
N LYS A 257 17.00 -0.44 -10.61
CA LYS A 257 15.75 -0.72 -9.88
C LYS A 257 14.54 -0.68 -10.81
N SER A 258 13.62 -1.62 -10.60
CA SER A 258 12.28 -1.60 -11.18
C SER A 258 11.29 -0.96 -10.21
N ILE A 259 10.11 -0.57 -10.70
CA ILE A 259 9.06 0.04 -9.88
C ILE A 259 8.53 -0.95 -8.84
N GLU A 260 8.36 -2.21 -9.22
CA GLU A 260 7.88 -3.28 -8.35
C GLU A 260 8.87 -3.67 -7.23
N ASP A 261 10.10 -3.18 -7.25
CA ASP A 261 11.13 -3.43 -6.24
C ASP A 261 11.27 -2.25 -5.26
N LEU A 262 10.31 -1.32 -5.23
CA LEU A 262 10.34 -0.14 -4.38
C LEU A 262 9.68 -0.40 -3.01
N TRP A 263 10.27 0.12 -1.93
CA TRP A 263 9.74 -0.07 -0.58
C TRP A 263 8.33 0.48 -0.40
N LEU A 264 8.04 1.63 -1.02
CA LEU A 264 6.69 2.18 -1.08
C LEU A 264 6.02 1.84 -2.41
N PRO A 265 4.73 1.50 -2.40
CA PRO A 265 3.91 1.51 -3.61
C PRO A 265 4.05 2.85 -4.33
N TYR A 266 4.50 2.77 -5.59
CA TYR A 266 4.83 3.92 -6.41
C TYR A 266 4.03 3.90 -7.72
N PHE A 267 3.71 5.09 -8.23
CA PHE A 267 3.31 5.24 -9.62
C PHE A 267 3.86 6.52 -10.25
N CYS A 268 3.99 6.51 -11.56
CA CYS A 268 4.21 7.74 -12.34
C CYS A 268 3.26 7.85 -13.52
N VAL A 269 2.95 9.09 -13.89
CA VAL A 269 2.05 9.39 -15.00
C VAL A 269 2.82 9.85 -16.23
N THR A 270 2.42 9.35 -17.40
CA THR A 270 2.90 9.79 -18.71
C THR A 270 1.73 10.09 -19.63
N THR A 271 1.99 10.85 -20.68
CA THR A 271 1.05 11.04 -21.79
C THR A 271 1.42 10.09 -22.92
N ASP A 272 0.52 9.18 -23.31
CA ASP A 272 0.67 8.42 -24.55
C ASP A 272 0.20 9.28 -25.71
N ILE A 273 1.12 9.74 -26.55
CA ILE A 273 0.77 10.59 -27.70
C ILE A 273 0.18 9.80 -28.87
N SER A 274 0.37 8.48 -28.90
CA SER A 274 -0.14 7.62 -29.96
C SER A 274 -1.67 7.57 -29.89
N ASN A 275 -2.21 7.49 -28.67
CA ASN A 275 -3.64 7.49 -28.42
C ASN A 275 -4.18 8.78 -27.78
N SER A 276 -3.31 9.71 -27.37
CA SER A 276 -3.66 10.92 -26.60
C SER A 276 -4.32 10.60 -25.25
N GLU A 277 -3.78 9.61 -24.54
CA GLU A 277 -4.34 9.10 -23.28
C GLU A 277 -3.36 9.24 -22.11
N MET A 278 -3.91 9.30 -20.88
CA MET A 278 -3.12 9.20 -19.66
C MET A 278 -2.73 7.74 -19.40
N ARG A 279 -1.44 7.48 -19.17
CA ARG A 279 -0.96 6.18 -18.69
C ARG A 279 -0.36 6.29 -17.30
N VAL A 280 -0.67 5.29 -16.48
CA VAL A 280 -0.17 5.15 -15.11
C VAL A 280 0.74 3.93 -15.06
N HIS A 281 2.01 4.16 -14.76
CA HIS A 281 3.01 3.11 -14.68
C HIS A 281 3.22 2.69 -13.23
N ARG A 282 3.15 1.37 -12.98
CA ARG A 282 3.31 0.75 -11.66
C ARG A 282 4.30 -0.43 -11.66
N ASN A 283 4.87 -0.73 -12.81
CA ASN A 283 5.77 -1.86 -13.03
C ASN A 283 6.80 -1.49 -14.11
N GLY A 284 7.89 -2.24 -14.16
CA GLY A 284 8.95 -2.09 -15.13
C GLY A 284 10.03 -1.08 -14.70
N GLN A 285 10.87 -0.67 -15.65
CA GLN A 285 12.14 -0.02 -15.32
C GLN A 285 11.94 1.43 -14.85
N LEU A 286 12.27 1.69 -13.57
CA LEU A 286 11.96 2.96 -12.90
C LEU A 286 12.56 4.18 -13.61
N TRP A 287 13.86 4.15 -13.91
CA TRP A 287 14.52 5.29 -14.56
C TRP A 287 13.93 5.60 -15.94
N ARG A 288 13.42 4.58 -16.65
CA ARG A 288 12.85 4.72 -18.00
C ARG A 288 11.48 5.39 -17.95
N TYR A 289 10.60 4.98 -17.05
CA TYR A 289 9.28 5.60 -16.92
C TYR A 289 9.33 6.98 -16.25
N VAL A 290 10.24 7.20 -15.30
CA VAL A 290 10.52 8.56 -14.79
C VAL A 290 11.04 9.44 -15.94
N ARG A 291 11.94 8.92 -16.78
CA ARG A 291 12.42 9.64 -17.97
C ARG A 291 11.28 9.98 -18.91
N ALA A 292 10.38 9.04 -19.19
CA ALA A 292 9.21 9.24 -20.03
C ALA A 292 8.32 10.35 -19.45
N SER A 293 8.02 10.27 -18.15
CA SER A 293 7.22 11.25 -17.39
C SER A 293 7.85 12.65 -17.36
N MET A 294 9.14 12.79 -17.63
CA MET A 294 9.87 14.06 -17.73
C MET A 294 10.21 14.46 -19.18
N THR A 295 9.60 13.82 -20.18
CA THR A 295 9.87 14.09 -21.60
C THR A 295 9.02 15.25 -22.10
N LEU A 296 9.56 16.46 -21.99
CA LEU A 296 8.95 17.60 -22.66
C LEU A 296 9.12 17.46 -24.17
N ALA A 297 8.00 17.58 -24.90
CA ALA A 297 7.97 17.61 -26.35
C ALA A 297 8.99 18.62 -26.87
N VAL A 298 9.61 18.34 -28.03
CA VAL A 298 10.63 19.18 -28.69
C VAL A 298 11.99 19.22 -27.97
N TYR A 299 12.03 19.11 -26.63
CA TYR A 299 13.28 19.09 -25.87
C TYR A 299 13.94 17.72 -25.93
N LEU A 300 13.17 16.67 -25.70
CA LEU A 300 13.65 15.31 -25.54
C LEU A 300 12.87 14.37 -26.47
N PRO A 301 13.51 13.33 -27.02
CA PRO A 301 12.80 12.36 -27.84
C PRO A 301 11.79 11.59 -26.98
N PRO A 302 10.58 11.30 -27.51
CA PRO A 302 9.61 10.44 -26.84
C PRO A 302 10.22 9.06 -26.57
N ILE A 303 9.84 8.48 -25.43
CA ILE A 303 10.20 7.09 -25.13
C ILE A 303 9.17 6.17 -25.74
N CYS A 304 9.61 5.19 -26.52
CA CYS A 304 8.77 4.08 -26.95
C CYS A 304 8.58 3.13 -25.76
N ASP A 305 7.35 2.75 -25.45
CA ASP A 305 7.07 1.70 -24.49
C ASP A 305 7.57 0.35 -25.04
N ASP A 306 8.14 -0.48 -24.18
CA ASP A 306 8.67 -1.79 -24.59
C ASP A 306 7.55 -2.84 -24.66
N GLU A 307 6.40 -2.61 -24.01
CA GLU A 307 5.27 -3.55 -23.98
C GLU A 307 4.41 -3.51 -25.26
N ASP A 308 4.05 -2.32 -25.72
CA ASP A 308 3.12 -2.13 -26.86
C ASP A 308 3.67 -1.26 -28.00
N GLY A 309 4.84 -0.64 -27.82
CA GLY A 309 5.46 0.20 -28.84
C GLY A 309 4.91 1.63 -28.90
N HIS A 310 4.10 2.08 -27.93
CA HIS A 310 3.52 3.42 -27.93
C HIS A 310 4.52 4.50 -27.51
N TYR A 311 4.33 5.72 -28.02
CA TYR A 311 5.19 6.85 -27.69
C TYR A 311 4.70 7.60 -26.44
N LEU A 312 5.61 7.75 -25.47
CA LEU A 312 5.35 8.36 -24.17
C LEU A 312 6.05 9.72 -24.04
N LEU A 313 5.28 10.70 -23.54
CA LEU A 313 5.72 12.04 -23.18
C LEU A 313 5.44 12.36 -21.70
N ASP A 314 5.83 13.57 -21.28
CA ASP A 314 5.58 14.10 -19.94
C ASP A 314 4.10 13.95 -19.55
N GLY A 315 3.83 13.48 -18.33
CA GLY A 315 2.44 13.31 -17.86
C GLY A 315 1.72 14.64 -17.61
N GLY A 316 2.47 15.76 -17.59
CA GLY A 316 1.94 17.10 -17.32
C GLY A 316 0.91 17.57 -18.33
N TYR A 317 0.98 17.09 -19.58
CA TYR A 317 0.01 17.40 -20.62
C TYR A 317 -1.41 16.88 -20.29
N VAL A 318 -1.53 15.75 -19.59
CA VAL A 318 -2.83 15.14 -19.27
C VAL A 318 -3.22 15.32 -17.80
N ASN A 319 -2.27 15.14 -16.89
CA ASN A 319 -2.54 15.16 -15.45
C ASN A 319 -1.28 15.54 -14.68
N ASN A 320 -1.07 16.84 -14.52
CA ASN A 320 0.09 17.35 -13.79
C ASN A 320 0.07 17.06 -12.29
N LEU A 321 -1.12 16.83 -11.68
CA LEU A 321 -1.27 16.55 -10.25
C LEU A 321 -2.23 15.36 -10.02
N PRO A 322 -1.73 14.11 -10.11
CA PRO A 322 -2.56 12.91 -10.21
C PRO A 322 -3.13 12.41 -8.87
N ALA A 323 -3.89 13.26 -8.18
CA ALA A 323 -4.55 12.96 -6.91
C ALA A 323 -5.69 11.92 -7.04
N ASP A 324 -6.30 11.85 -8.21
CA ASP A 324 -7.30 10.87 -8.64
C ASP A 324 -6.71 9.45 -8.77
N VAL A 325 -5.51 9.34 -9.37
CA VAL A 325 -4.79 8.08 -9.47
C VAL A 325 -4.44 7.58 -8.06
N MET A 326 -3.95 8.47 -7.20
CA MET A 326 -3.67 8.15 -5.80
C MET A 326 -4.91 7.65 -5.05
N ARG A 327 -6.06 8.30 -5.26
CA ARG A 327 -7.33 7.86 -4.68
C ARG A 327 -7.71 6.46 -5.16
N THR A 328 -7.52 6.18 -6.44
CA THR A 328 -7.75 4.85 -7.04
C THR A 328 -6.81 3.78 -6.49
N MET A 329 -5.62 4.17 -6.00
CA MET A 329 -4.70 3.26 -5.30
C MET A 329 -5.14 2.88 -3.88
N GLY A 330 -6.25 3.43 -3.39
CA GLY A 330 -6.79 3.13 -2.06
C GLY A 330 -6.37 4.10 -0.97
N ALA A 331 -5.78 5.27 -1.30
CA ALA A 331 -5.46 6.28 -0.32
C ALA A 331 -6.73 6.94 0.26
N ARG A 332 -6.85 6.95 1.59
CA ARG A 332 -7.96 7.61 2.29
C ARG A 332 -7.79 9.13 2.29
N THR A 333 -6.59 9.58 2.64
CA THR A 333 -6.18 10.98 2.64
C THR A 333 -5.07 11.15 1.61
N VAL A 334 -5.22 12.13 0.73
CA VAL A 334 -4.20 12.46 -0.27
C VAL A 334 -3.60 13.82 0.08
N ILE A 335 -2.29 13.89 0.17
CA ILE A 335 -1.54 15.15 0.26
C ILE A 335 -0.99 15.43 -1.13
N ALA A 336 -1.50 16.46 -1.79
CA ALA A 336 -1.13 16.82 -3.15
C ALA A 336 -0.29 18.11 -3.14
N ILE A 337 0.96 18.02 -3.60
CA ILE A 337 1.89 19.15 -3.65
C ILE A 337 1.99 19.65 -5.09
N ASP A 338 1.59 20.89 -5.31
CA ASP A 338 1.63 21.56 -6.60
C ASP A 338 2.77 22.57 -6.68
N VAL A 339 3.62 22.43 -7.70
CA VAL A 339 4.78 23.29 -7.99
C VAL A 339 4.71 23.93 -9.38
N SER A 340 3.53 23.90 -10.01
CA SER A 340 3.25 24.54 -11.30
C SER A 340 3.34 26.07 -11.24
N SER A 341 3.39 26.73 -12.40
CA SER A 341 3.28 28.20 -12.51
C SER A 341 1.84 28.66 -12.46
N ALA A 342 1.59 29.73 -11.70
CA ALA A 342 0.26 30.34 -11.59
C ALA A 342 -0.14 31.06 -12.88
N ASP A 343 0.80 31.73 -13.53
CA ASP A 343 0.50 32.69 -14.59
C ASP A 343 1.62 32.76 -15.62
N GLU A 344 1.29 32.40 -16.86
CA GLU A 344 1.75 33.04 -18.10
C GLU A 344 1.00 32.37 -19.28
N LYS A 345 -0.32 32.57 -19.39
CA LYS A 345 -1.03 32.30 -20.67
C LYS A 345 -0.71 33.45 -21.64
N ASP A 346 0.55 33.58 -22.02
CA ASP A 346 0.98 34.61 -22.94
C ASP A 346 0.81 34.06 -24.36
N PHE A 347 -0.44 34.12 -24.85
CA PHE A 347 -0.76 33.68 -26.21
C PHE A 347 -0.03 34.56 -27.21
N HIS A 348 1.10 34.09 -27.73
CA HIS A 348 1.83 34.82 -28.75
C HIS A 348 1.06 34.76 -30.07
N ASN A 349 0.55 35.91 -30.53
CA ASN A 349 -0.10 36.01 -31.83
C ASN A 349 0.98 36.08 -32.92
N TYR A 350 1.10 35.01 -33.72
CA TYR A 350 2.03 34.94 -34.84
C TYR A 350 1.51 35.60 -36.13
N GLY A 351 0.28 36.14 -36.12
CA GLY A 351 -0.42 36.66 -37.29
C GLY A 351 -0.96 35.54 -38.20
N ASP A 352 -1.50 35.92 -39.36
CA ASP A 352 -2.11 35.00 -40.32
C ASP A 352 -1.09 34.21 -41.17
N TYR A 353 0.20 34.56 -41.09
CA TYR A 353 1.29 33.88 -41.79
C TYR A 353 2.57 33.90 -40.96
N LEU A 354 3.23 32.74 -40.85
CA LEU A 354 4.48 32.56 -40.11
C LEU A 354 5.63 32.26 -41.07
N ASN A 355 6.68 33.08 -41.04
CA ASN A 355 7.90 32.83 -41.81
C ASN A 355 8.72 31.72 -41.13
N GLY A 356 9.09 30.66 -41.87
CA GLY A 356 9.86 29.52 -41.33
C GLY A 356 11.21 29.91 -40.72
N PHE A 357 11.89 30.94 -41.24
CA PHE A 357 13.10 31.47 -40.61
C PHE A 357 12.77 32.23 -39.31
N TYR A 358 11.68 33.01 -39.30
CA TYR A 358 11.21 33.67 -38.07
C TYR A 358 10.82 32.63 -37.01
N ALA A 359 10.13 31.55 -37.38
CA ALA A 359 9.78 30.44 -36.48
C ALA A 359 11.00 29.67 -35.94
N GLN A 360 12.04 29.50 -36.77
CA GLN A 360 13.29 28.88 -36.32
C GLN A 360 14.06 29.76 -35.33
N PHE A 361 13.97 31.09 -35.44
CA PHE A 361 14.68 32.05 -34.59
C PHE A 361 13.89 32.55 -33.36
N HIS A 362 12.56 32.71 -33.44
CA HIS A 362 11.66 33.14 -32.35
C HIS A 362 11.13 31.96 -31.51
N SER A 363 12.06 31.12 -31.06
CA SER A 363 11.89 30.22 -29.92
C SER A 363 10.99 28.98 -30.13
N PHE A 364 11.58 27.88 -30.59
CA PHE A 364 11.13 26.51 -30.24
C PHE A 364 11.01 26.27 -28.72
N VAL A 365 11.62 27.11 -27.87
CA VAL A 365 11.38 27.14 -26.41
C VAL A 365 9.95 27.61 -26.10
N GLU A 366 9.46 28.62 -26.82
CA GLU A 366 8.05 29.01 -26.79
C GLU A 366 7.18 27.94 -27.42
N LEU A 367 7.61 27.26 -28.48
CA LEU A 367 6.85 26.14 -29.06
C LEU A 367 6.69 24.97 -28.07
N ALA A 368 7.72 24.66 -27.29
CA ALA A 368 7.65 23.61 -26.27
C ALA A 368 6.81 24.02 -25.05
N LYS A 369 6.93 25.28 -24.60
CA LYS A 369 6.02 25.87 -23.60
C LYS A 369 4.57 25.84 -24.10
N ARG A 370 4.37 26.22 -25.36
CA ARG A 370 3.07 26.22 -26.03
C ARG A 370 2.53 24.81 -26.21
N CYS A 371 3.34 23.81 -26.55
CA CYS A 371 2.86 22.43 -26.51
C CYS A 371 2.43 22.03 -25.09
N TYR A 372 3.10 22.53 -24.06
CA TYR A 372 2.72 22.28 -22.65
C TYR A 372 1.43 23.00 -22.26
N GLU A 373 1.18 24.19 -22.80
CA GLU A 373 0.00 25.03 -22.52
C GLU A 373 -1.20 24.72 -23.45
N ASP A 374 -0.98 24.37 -24.73
CA ASP A 374 -2.00 24.05 -25.73
C ASP A 374 -2.45 22.58 -25.64
N PHE A 375 -1.57 21.66 -25.24
CA PHE A 375 -1.97 20.30 -24.82
C PHE A 375 -2.23 20.23 -23.32
N ASP A 376 -2.39 21.36 -22.62
CA ASP A 376 -2.83 21.38 -21.23
C ASP A 376 -4.30 20.93 -21.16
N CYS A 377 -4.53 19.65 -21.41
CA CYS A 377 -5.75 18.93 -21.12
C CYS A 377 -5.79 18.59 -19.62
N THR A 378 -5.14 19.39 -18.76
CA THR A 378 -5.12 19.12 -17.33
C THR A 378 -6.55 19.01 -16.84
N ARG A 379 -6.81 17.90 -16.15
CA ARG A 379 -7.89 17.85 -15.18
C ARG A 379 -7.70 19.06 -14.26
N ASP A 380 -8.69 19.95 -14.30
CA ASP A 380 -8.61 21.27 -13.68
C ASP A 380 -8.10 21.14 -12.23
N PRO A 381 -6.97 21.76 -11.87
CA PRO A 381 -6.46 21.73 -10.50
C PRO A 381 -7.49 22.23 -9.47
N GLU A 382 -8.54 22.95 -9.89
CA GLU A 382 -9.69 23.25 -9.05
C GLU A 382 -10.44 22.01 -8.54
N LEU A 383 -10.52 20.94 -9.34
CA LEU A 383 -11.17 19.69 -8.92
C LEU A 383 -10.40 19.06 -7.76
N VAL A 384 -9.06 19.06 -7.85
CA VAL A 384 -8.19 18.54 -6.79
C VAL A 384 -8.28 19.42 -5.53
N LYS A 385 -8.34 20.75 -5.69
CA LYS A 385 -8.50 21.70 -4.58
C LYS A 385 -9.84 21.56 -3.85
N LYS A 386 -10.91 21.23 -4.58
CA LYS A 386 -12.28 21.09 -4.03
C LYS A 386 -12.54 19.68 -3.47
N ALA A 387 -11.66 18.71 -3.72
CA ALA A 387 -11.87 17.33 -3.32
C ALA A 387 -11.75 17.15 -1.79
N PRO A 388 -12.75 16.56 -1.10
CA PRO A 388 -12.75 16.45 0.36
C PRO A 388 -11.68 15.49 0.91
N TYR A 389 -11.20 14.57 0.08
CA TYR A 389 -10.14 13.61 0.45
C TYR A 389 -8.73 14.17 0.23
N CYS A 390 -8.60 15.35 -0.39
CA CYS A 390 -7.34 15.91 -0.84
C CYS A 390 -6.95 17.15 -0.03
N THR A 391 -5.75 17.11 0.54
CA THR A 391 -5.09 18.25 1.15
C THR A 391 -4.14 18.85 0.12
N TYR A 392 -4.51 20.00 -0.43
CA TYR A 392 -3.73 20.70 -1.45
C TYR A 392 -2.69 21.64 -0.82
N LEU A 393 -1.43 21.50 -1.23
CA LEU A 393 -0.31 22.30 -0.78
C LEU A 393 0.38 22.95 -1.98
N ARG A 394 0.55 24.27 -1.94
CA ARG A 394 1.27 25.02 -2.98
C ARG A 394 2.28 25.98 -2.34
N PRO A 395 3.58 25.63 -2.30
CA PRO A 395 4.59 26.51 -1.74
C PRO A 395 4.78 27.78 -2.59
N PRO A 396 5.19 28.92 -1.99
CA PRO A 396 5.34 30.20 -2.66
C PRO A 396 6.63 30.26 -3.50
N ILE A 397 6.63 29.59 -4.65
CA ILE A 397 7.82 29.41 -5.52
C ILE A 397 7.66 29.99 -6.92
N ASP A 398 6.62 30.80 -7.16
CA ASP A 398 6.33 31.41 -8.47
C ASP A 398 7.47 32.31 -8.99
N ARG A 399 8.30 32.87 -8.09
CA ARG A 399 9.48 33.67 -8.43
C ARG A 399 10.59 32.91 -9.17
N PHE A 400 10.57 31.59 -9.16
CA PHE A 400 11.60 30.75 -9.80
C PHE A 400 11.13 30.26 -11.17
N LYS A 401 12.03 30.19 -12.15
CA LYS A 401 11.68 29.64 -13.48
C LYS A 401 11.78 28.12 -13.50
N THR A 402 11.08 27.47 -14.42
CA THR A 402 11.08 26.00 -14.60
C THR A 402 12.47 25.41 -14.90
N LEU A 403 13.41 26.23 -15.39
CA LEU A 403 14.79 25.83 -15.73
C LEU A 403 15.85 26.34 -14.73
N ASP A 404 15.46 26.90 -13.58
CA ASP A 404 16.37 27.43 -12.55
C ASP A 404 17.01 26.32 -11.67
N PHE A 405 17.47 25.22 -12.27
CA PHE A 405 18.06 24.07 -11.55
C PHE A 405 19.22 24.40 -10.57
N PRO A 406 20.09 25.40 -10.84
CA PRO A 406 21.16 25.75 -9.89
C PRO A 406 20.67 26.26 -8.54
N LYS A 407 19.41 26.72 -8.43
CA LYS A 407 18.84 27.30 -7.21
C LYS A 407 18.22 26.25 -6.28
N PHE A 408 18.59 24.97 -6.42
CA PHE A 408 18.06 23.83 -5.65
C PHE A 408 17.89 24.13 -4.15
N ASN A 409 18.98 24.51 -3.46
CA ASN A 409 18.97 24.76 -2.02
C ASN A 409 17.96 25.84 -1.60
N ILE A 410 17.82 26.91 -2.40
CA ILE A 410 16.92 28.03 -2.09
C ILE A 410 15.46 27.59 -2.24
N ILE A 411 15.17 26.84 -3.30
CA ILE A 411 13.82 26.34 -3.60
C ILE A 411 13.41 25.26 -2.57
N GLN A 412 14.32 24.35 -2.23
CA GLN A 412 14.12 23.34 -1.17
C GLN A 412 13.80 24.01 0.16
N ASN A 413 14.59 25.00 0.58
CA ASN A 413 14.37 25.71 1.84
C ASN A 413 13.03 26.45 1.86
N ALA A 414 12.61 27.05 0.74
CA ALA A 414 11.29 27.67 0.64
C ALA A 414 10.14 26.65 0.82
N GLY A 415 10.29 25.44 0.25
CA GLY A 415 9.34 24.35 0.46
C GLY A 415 9.30 23.88 1.93
N TYR A 416 10.47 23.74 2.56
CA TYR A 416 10.57 23.34 3.96
C TYR A 416 9.92 24.35 4.91
N GLN A 417 10.23 25.66 4.75
CA GLN A 417 9.64 26.72 5.56
C GLN A 417 8.11 26.75 5.45
N TYR A 418 7.60 26.67 4.22
CA TYR A 418 6.16 26.60 3.97
C TYR A 418 5.50 25.37 4.64
N GLY A 419 6.18 24.21 4.60
CA GLY A 419 5.75 23.00 5.30
C GLY A 419 5.66 23.20 6.82
N CYS A 420 6.69 23.77 7.43
CA CYS A 420 6.72 24.03 8.87
C CYS A 420 5.60 24.96 9.34
N GLU A 421 5.21 25.93 8.51
CA GLU A 421 4.12 26.87 8.82
C GLU A 421 2.74 26.23 8.63
N THR A 422 2.55 25.45 7.57
CA THR A 422 1.21 24.99 7.14
C THR A 422 0.81 23.64 7.74
N LEU A 423 1.75 22.72 7.95
CA LEU A 423 1.45 21.34 8.38
C LEU A 423 0.80 21.26 9.77
N PRO A 424 1.19 22.04 10.80
CA PRO A 424 0.54 22.00 12.10
C PRO A 424 -0.96 22.35 12.04
N GLU A 425 -1.32 23.34 11.20
CA GLU A 425 -2.71 23.71 10.97
C GLU A 425 -3.48 22.59 10.27
N LEU A 426 -2.86 21.94 9.29
CA LEU A 426 -3.45 20.82 8.56
C LEU A 426 -3.71 19.60 9.45
N ILE A 427 -2.77 19.25 10.31
CA ILE A 427 -2.93 18.16 11.29
C ILE A 427 -4.10 18.47 12.22
N THR A 428 -4.28 19.74 12.60
CA THR A 428 -5.37 20.15 13.49
C THR A 428 -6.74 20.07 12.80
N LYS A 429 -6.82 20.43 11.52
CA LYS A 429 -8.06 20.39 10.72
C LYS A 429 -8.45 18.98 10.29
N ASN A 430 -7.49 18.11 10.02
CA ASN A 430 -7.74 16.77 9.51
C ASN A 430 -7.78 15.74 10.65
N ASN A 431 -8.99 15.42 11.11
CA ASN A 431 -9.22 14.44 12.18
C ASN A 431 -8.52 13.11 11.91
N HIS A 432 -8.47 12.64 10.65
CA HIS A 432 -7.80 11.38 10.32
C HIS A 432 -6.30 11.43 10.58
N LEU A 433 -5.61 12.50 10.12
CA LEU A 433 -4.18 12.68 10.39
C LEU A 433 -3.89 12.86 11.88
N LYS A 434 -4.74 13.61 12.59
CA LYS A 434 -4.64 13.79 14.03
C LYS A 434 -4.73 12.46 14.79
N THR A 435 -5.69 11.62 14.40
CA THR A 435 -5.88 10.27 14.96
C THR A 435 -4.65 9.40 14.70
N LEU A 436 -4.12 9.37 13.48
CA LEU A 436 -2.91 8.61 13.14
C LEU A 436 -1.68 9.04 13.96
N ILE A 437 -1.43 10.34 14.08
CA ILE A 437 -0.28 10.88 14.83
C ILE A 437 -0.45 10.64 16.34
N ASN A 438 -1.68 10.74 16.86
CA ASN A 438 -1.95 10.47 18.27
C ASN A 438 -1.90 8.97 18.60
N HIS A 439 -2.31 8.08 17.70
CA HIS A 439 -2.18 6.63 17.89
C HIS A 439 -0.72 6.16 18.01
N GLY A 440 0.23 6.84 17.35
CA GLY A 440 1.66 6.61 17.57
C GLY A 440 2.15 6.88 19.00
N LYS A 441 1.33 7.55 19.83
CA LYS A 441 1.61 7.80 21.26
C LYS A 441 0.95 6.80 22.21
N PHE A 442 0.12 5.90 21.70
CA PHE A 442 -0.43 4.83 22.53
C PHE A 442 0.64 3.76 22.74
N SER A 443 1.01 3.54 24.02
CA SER A 443 1.55 2.26 24.45
C SER A 443 0.52 1.20 24.07
N VAL A 444 0.94 0.09 23.47
CA VAL A 444 0.10 -1.12 23.46
C VAL A 444 -0.38 -1.30 24.90
N MET A 445 -1.69 -1.35 25.12
CA MET A 445 -2.24 -1.52 26.46
C MET A 445 -1.50 -2.68 27.11
N ARG A 446 -0.92 -2.45 28.30
CA ARG A 446 -0.31 -3.54 29.06
C ARG A 446 -1.40 -4.58 29.28
N TYR A 447 -1.25 -5.71 28.61
CA TYR A 447 -2.13 -6.84 28.75
C TYR A 447 -2.22 -7.17 30.25
N SER A 448 -3.43 -7.14 30.81
CA SER A 448 -3.64 -7.53 32.20
C SER A 448 -3.75 -9.04 32.23
N PRO A 449 -2.87 -9.78 32.94
CA PRO A 449 -2.83 -11.25 32.89
C PRO A 449 -4.08 -11.97 33.41
N ASN A 450 -5.07 -11.22 33.92
CA ASN A 450 -6.21 -11.78 34.65
C ASN A 450 -7.53 -11.81 33.87
N THR A 451 -7.61 -11.24 32.67
CA THR A 451 -8.86 -11.25 31.87
C THR A 451 -9.02 -12.49 30.99
N PHE A 452 -7.95 -13.25 30.71
CA PHE A 452 -8.02 -14.56 30.03
C PHE A 452 -7.60 -15.71 30.97
N ARG A 453 -8.51 -16.13 31.85
CA ARG A 453 -8.39 -17.41 32.60
C ARG A 453 -9.51 -18.40 32.30
N LYS A 454 -10.23 -18.25 31.19
CA LYS A 454 -11.24 -19.21 30.71
C LYS A 454 -10.85 -19.75 29.33
N GLY A 455 -9.98 -20.77 29.31
CA GLY A 455 -9.63 -21.56 28.11
C GLY A 455 -8.87 -20.78 27.04
N SER A 456 -7.88 -21.41 26.41
CA SER A 456 -7.32 -20.86 25.17
C SER A 456 -8.39 -20.85 24.09
N PHE A 457 -8.47 -19.75 23.32
CA PHE A 457 -9.43 -19.54 22.25
C PHE A 457 -9.43 -20.64 21.17
N THR A 458 -8.26 -21.23 20.91
CA THR A 458 -8.09 -22.37 19.98
C THR A 458 -8.78 -23.65 20.48
N ASP A 459 -8.92 -23.80 21.80
CA ASP A 459 -9.50 -24.97 22.45
C ASP A 459 -11.04 -24.95 22.37
N LEU A 460 -11.65 -23.76 22.29
CA LEU A 460 -13.10 -23.57 22.22
C LEU A 460 -13.65 -23.89 20.81
N ALA A 461 -12.96 -23.43 19.75
CA ALA A 461 -13.25 -23.82 18.38
C ALA A 461 -13.03 -25.33 18.15
N ALA A 462 -12.00 -25.92 18.77
CA ALA A 462 -11.76 -27.36 18.76
C ALA A 462 -12.85 -28.14 19.52
N GLN A 463 -13.33 -27.62 20.66
CA GLN A 463 -14.43 -28.23 21.41
C GLN A 463 -15.76 -28.19 20.64
N ILE A 464 -16.06 -27.10 19.94
CA ILE A 464 -17.31 -26.94 19.15
C ILE A 464 -17.28 -27.82 17.88
N SER A 465 -16.10 -28.05 17.29
CA SER A 465 -15.91 -28.85 16.07
C SER A 465 -15.72 -30.36 16.33
N ARG A 466 -15.53 -30.79 17.59
CA ARG A 466 -15.43 -32.22 17.94
C ARG A 466 -16.69 -32.98 17.54
N ILE A 467 -16.51 -33.98 16.68
CA ILE A 467 -17.52 -35.02 16.45
C ILE A 467 -17.59 -35.84 17.76
N PRO A 468 -18.77 -35.99 18.40
CA PRO A 468 -18.88 -36.87 19.56
C PRO A 468 -18.41 -38.26 19.15
N SER A 469 -17.38 -38.80 19.80
CA SER A 469 -17.06 -40.22 19.64
C SER A 469 -18.29 -40.98 20.11
N GLN A 470 -18.84 -41.84 19.24
CA GLN A 470 -19.78 -42.83 19.72
C GLN A 470 -19.01 -43.63 20.77
N HIS A 471 -19.45 -43.52 22.02
CA HIS A 471 -19.13 -44.50 23.03
C HIS A 471 -19.48 -45.85 22.41
N CYS A 472 -18.47 -46.65 22.09
CA CYS A 472 -18.65 -48.05 21.79
C CYS A 472 -19.11 -48.68 23.10
N LYS A 473 -20.43 -48.62 23.38
CA LYS A 473 -21.04 -49.41 24.43
C LYS A 473 -20.77 -50.85 24.03
N SER A 474 -19.98 -51.52 24.86
CA SER A 474 -19.76 -52.96 24.77
C SER A 474 -21.09 -53.68 24.56
N LEU A 475 -21.06 -54.65 23.66
CA LEU A 475 -22.17 -55.41 23.09
C LEU A 475 -22.86 -56.38 24.08
N ASP A 476 -22.90 -56.06 25.38
CA ASP A 476 -23.38 -57.00 26.43
C ASP A 476 -24.57 -56.51 27.26
N ASP A 477 -25.21 -55.37 26.94
CA ASP A 477 -26.28 -54.84 27.81
C ASP A 477 -27.59 -54.43 27.12
N PHE A 478 -27.89 -55.01 25.95
CA PHE A 478 -29.22 -54.88 25.30
C PHE A 478 -29.92 -56.24 25.17
N SER A 479 -30.29 -56.80 26.32
CA SER A 479 -31.36 -57.79 26.40
C SER A 479 -32.24 -57.52 27.61
N LYS A 480 -32.89 -56.35 27.62
CA LYS A 480 -34.05 -56.10 28.48
C LYS A 480 -34.78 -54.85 28.01
N TYR A 481 -36.09 -55.02 27.81
CA TYR A 481 -37.10 -54.00 27.52
C TYR A 481 -37.23 -53.56 26.05
N PHE A 482 -37.74 -54.48 25.23
CA PHE A 482 -38.88 -54.14 24.40
C PHE A 482 -40.12 -54.40 25.24
N GLU A 483 -40.89 -53.37 25.54
CA GLU A 483 -42.36 -53.38 25.64
C GLU A 483 -42.82 -51.93 25.91
N ASP A 484 -43.84 -51.54 25.16
CA ASP A 484 -44.74 -50.39 25.33
C ASP A 484 -44.34 -49.04 24.68
N GLU A 485 -44.71 -48.94 23.40
CA GLU A 485 -45.19 -47.69 22.76
C GLU A 485 -46.57 -47.33 23.31
N ASP A 486 -46.78 -46.06 23.68
CA ASP A 486 -47.93 -45.20 23.36
C ASP A 486 -48.09 -44.05 24.38
N ASN A 487 -48.63 -42.92 23.88
CA ASN A 487 -49.14 -41.72 24.60
C ASN A 487 -48.10 -40.72 25.16
N ASP A 488 -48.26 -39.39 25.17
CA ASP A 488 -49.25 -38.37 24.74
C ASP A 488 -48.46 -37.05 24.60
N ASP A 489 -48.72 -36.22 23.59
CA ASP A 489 -49.45 -34.93 23.61
C ASP A 489 -49.29 -33.99 24.82
N GLU A 490 -49.11 -32.69 24.50
CA GLU A 490 -49.62 -31.50 25.24
C GLU A 490 -49.01 -31.20 26.64
N GLU A 491 -48.90 -29.99 27.22
CA GLU A 491 -49.41 -28.62 27.05
C GLU A 491 -48.61 -27.72 28.07
N TYR A 492 -48.43 -26.42 27.77
CA TYR A 492 -48.70 -25.23 28.63
C TYR A 492 -47.66 -24.60 29.59
N PHE A 493 -47.26 -23.32 29.34
CA PHE A 493 -47.69 -22.02 29.98
C PHE A 493 -46.93 -21.73 31.31
N GLU A 494 -46.70 -20.52 31.85
CA GLU A 494 -46.74 -19.08 31.51
C GLU A 494 -46.39 -18.34 32.84
N HIS A 495 -45.97 -17.05 32.79
CA HIS A 495 -45.97 -16.04 33.88
C HIS A 495 -45.03 -16.19 35.11
N GLU A 496 -44.75 -15.15 35.92
CA GLU A 496 -44.39 -13.72 35.80
C GLU A 496 -44.08 -13.26 37.26
N GLU A 497 -43.34 -12.14 37.43
CA GLU A 497 -43.30 -11.26 38.64
C GLU A 497 -42.64 -11.81 39.95
N ASP A 498 -41.95 -11.06 40.83
CA ASP A 498 -41.57 -9.64 40.92
C ASP A 498 -40.46 -9.44 42.01
N ASP A 499 -40.01 -8.18 42.14
CA ASP A 499 -39.47 -7.49 43.33
C ASP A 499 -37.94 -7.27 43.55
N SER A 500 -37.54 -6.08 43.11
CA SER A 500 -37.06 -4.94 43.95
C SER A 500 -35.55 -4.75 44.28
N ASP A 501 -35.04 -3.68 43.67
CA ASP A 501 -34.14 -2.63 44.20
C ASP A 501 -32.87 -2.99 45.00
N ARG A 502 -31.71 -2.71 44.37
CA ARG A 502 -30.61 -1.93 44.97
C ARG A 502 -29.67 -1.42 43.88
N GLY A 503 -29.72 -0.10 43.64
CA GLY A 503 -28.75 0.59 42.81
C GLY A 503 -27.34 0.50 43.37
N LEU A 504 -26.40 0.16 42.50
CA LEU A 504 -24.99 0.53 42.59
C LEU A 504 -24.48 0.65 41.16
N SER A 505 -24.18 1.90 40.80
CA SER A 505 -23.41 2.31 39.64
C SER A 505 -22.18 1.42 39.45
N ASN A 506 -22.15 0.68 38.34
CA ASN A 506 -20.92 0.25 37.70
C ASN A 506 -21.13 0.45 36.19
N GLU A 507 -20.53 1.51 35.67
CA GLU A 507 -20.23 1.62 34.25
C GLU A 507 -19.47 0.36 33.84
N PHE A 508 -20.16 -0.58 33.20
CA PHE A 508 -19.51 -1.65 32.45
C PHE A 508 -18.95 -1.01 31.18
N ILE A 509 -17.72 -0.50 31.30
CA ILE A 509 -16.86 -0.28 30.13
C ILE A 509 -16.47 -1.67 29.64
N LEU A 510 -17.22 -2.18 28.65
CA LEU A 510 -16.79 -3.31 27.85
C LEU A 510 -15.45 -2.94 27.20
N PRO A 511 -14.39 -3.76 27.29
CA PRO A 511 -13.18 -3.52 26.52
C PRO A 511 -13.54 -3.68 25.03
N ASP A 512 -13.27 -2.64 24.24
CA ASP A 512 -13.26 -2.71 22.77
C ASP A 512 -12.15 -3.71 22.35
N GLU A 513 -12.51 -4.99 22.21
CA GLU A 513 -11.66 -5.98 21.56
C GLU A 513 -11.88 -5.87 20.04
N ASP A 514 -11.04 -5.10 19.35
CA ASP A 514 -11.25 -4.74 17.94
C ASP A 514 -10.87 -5.84 16.92
N ALA A 515 -10.20 -6.93 17.34
CA ALA A 515 -9.70 -7.95 16.41
C ALA A 515 -9.53 -9.35 17.02
N ILE A 516 -9.76 -10.39 16.21
CA ILE A 516 -9.57 -11.80 16.59
C ILE A 516 -8.80 -12.60 15.53
N LEU A 517 -7.85 -13.44 15.96
CA LEU A 517 -7.08 -14.36 15.11
C LEU A 517 -7.59 -15.79 15.28
N ILE A 518 -8.01 -16.42 14.18
CA ILE A 518 -8.53 -17.78 14.15
C ILE A 518 -7.53 -18.68 13.42
N ASN A 519 -6.85 -19.53 14.19
CA ASN A 519 -5.92 -20.54 13.68
C ASN A 519 -6.44 -21.95 14.02
N ALA A 520 -6.71 -22.76 13.00
CA ALA A 520 -7.11 -24.17 13.16
C ALA A 520 -5.93 -25.16 13.07
N SER A 521 -4.71 -24.69 12.75
CA SER A 521 -3.54 -25.52 12.44
C SER A 521 -2.93 -26.27 13.64
N ILE A 522 -3.26 -25.89 14.88
CA ILE A 522 -2.79 -26.64 16.06
C ILE A 522 -3.66 -27.89 16.33
N ASN A 523 -4.85 -28.02 15.75
CA ASN A 523 -5.77 -29.12 16.08
C ASN A 523 -6.15 -30.06 14.94
N ALA A 524 -5.57 -29.92 13.73
CA ALA A 524 -5.73 -30.91 12.67
C ALA A 524 -4.78 -32.13 12.78
N ARG A 525 -3.81 -32.12 13.70
CA ARG A 525 -2.89 -33.26 13.94
C ARG A 525 -3.34 -34.24 15.03
N ILE A 526 -4.40 -33.96 15.78
CA ILE A 526 -4.86 -34.86 16.86
C ILE A 526 -5.89 -35.91 16.36
N ILE A 527 -6.32 -35.86 15.08
CA ILE A 527 -7.21 -36.89 14.51
C ILE A 527 -6.71 -37.37 13.14
N THR A 528 -5.45 -37.78 13.05
CA THR A 528 -4.98 -38.75 12.05
C THR A 528 -3.94 -39.69 12.66
N ASN A 529 -4.24 -40.28 13.81
CA ASN A 529 -3.69 -41.61 14.14
C ASN A 529 -4.77 -42.62 13.72
N ASN A 530 -4.73 -42.97 12.45
CA ASN A 530 -5.21 -44.24 11.88
C ASN A 530 -4.65 -44.30 10.44
N GLU A 531 -3.33 -44.27 10.32
CA GLU A 531 -2.67 -45.07 9.30
C GLU A 531 -2.46 -46.45 9.92
N GLU A 532 -3.54 -47.23 10.00
CA GLU A 532 -3.42 -48.68 9.98
C GLU A 532 -3.53 -49.11 8.51
N ASP A 533 -2.46 -49.75 8.05
CA ASP A 533 -2.41 -50.79 7.03
C ASP A 533 -3.43 -50.71 5.89
N PHE A 534 -2.97 -50.38 4.69
CA PHE A 534 -3.16 -51.26 3.52
C PHE A 534 -2.07 -51.00 2.48
N GLN A 535 -1.50 -52.12 2.02
CA GLN A 535 -0.46 -52.25 0.99
C GLN A 535 -0.77 -51.55 -0.33
#